data_AF-A0A7S4E0T4-F1
#
_entry.id   AF-A0A7S4E0T4-F1
#
_cell.length_a   1.000
_cell.length_b   1.000
_cell.length_c   1.000
_cell.angle_alpha   90.00
_cell.angle_beta   90.00
_cell.angle_gamma   90.00
#
_symmetry.space_group_name_H-M   'P 1'
#
loop_
_entity.id
_entity.type
_entity.pdbx_description
1 polymer ?
#
loop_
_entity_poly.entity_id
_entity_poly.type
_entity_poly.pdbx_seq_one_letter_code
_entity_poly.pdbx_strand_id
1 'polypeptide(L)'
;GRLGRVPDNTQTIIFTFSASQEGKFEETIKCWLKGNQDPITITFKGEVTGPTFFFERKSLEWGNVSYGFLTTKNVSIVNSSEIPMRFSLRVPEDEKYMQREFKMVPPTGQILPSDTGIVRVDF
;
A
#
# COMPACT_ATOMS: atom_id res chain seq x y z
N GLY A 1 -26.04 43.95 35.92
CA GLY A 1 -26.45 42.65 35.35
C GLY A 1 -25.22 41.80 35.17
N ARG A 2 -25.20 40.58 35.73
CA ARG A 2 -24.01 39.73 35.82
C ARG A 2 -23.76 39.07 34.46
N LEU A 3 -22.58 39.31 33.85
CA LEU A 3 -22.11 38.62 32.65
C LEU A 3 -22.04 37.11 32.95
N GLY A 4 -22.96 36.35 32.38
CA GLY A 4 -22.96 34.89 32.45
C GLY A 4 -21.82 34.34 31.61
N ARG A 5 -20.92 33.60 32.24
CA ARG A 5 -19.85 32.85 31.58
C ARG A 5 -20.49 31.78 30.69
N VAL A 6 -20.25 31.85 29.38
CA VAL A 6 -20.64 30.79 28.44
C VAL A 6 -19.85 29.53 28.81
N PRO A 7 -20.47 28.35 28.95
CA PRO A 7 -19.74 27.13 29.25
C PRO A 7 -18.85 26.77 28.05
N ASP A 8 -17.60 26.43 28.32
CA ASP A 8 -16.68 25.85 27.34
C ASP A 8 -17.17 24.45 26.95
N ASN A 9 -18.12 24.38 26.02
CA ASN A 9 -18.69 23.12 25.55
C ASN A 9 -17.98 22.69 24.25
N THR A 10 -17.02 21.78 24.38
CA THR A 10 -16.28 21.22 23.25
C THR A 10 -16.98 19.97 22.73
N GLN A 11 -17.14 19.86 21.41
CA GLN A 11 -17.64 18.64 20.75
C GLN A 11 -16.59 18.13 19.77
N THR A 12 -16.20 16.86 19.92
CA THR A 12 -15.27 16.20 19.01
C THR A 12 -15.99 15.67 17.78
N ILE A 13 -15.46 15.96 16.59
CA ILE A 13 -15.93 15.41 15.32
C ILE A 13 -14.81 14.53 14.76
N ILE A 14 -15.14 13.29 14.41
CA ILE A 14 -14.18 12.33 13.82
C ILE A 14 -14.43 12.25 12.32
N PHE A 15 -13.38 12.48 11.54
CA PHE A 15 -13.37 12.30 10.09
C PHE A 15 -12.54 11.06 9.75
N THR A 16 -13.07 10.19 8.90
CA THR A 16 -12.35 9.01 8.40
C THR A 16 -12.00 9.26 6.94
N PHE A 17 -10.72 9.23 6.63
CA PHE A 17 -10.22 9.26 5.26
C PHE A 17 -9.91 7.85 4.78
N SER A 18 -10.32 7.54 3.54
CA SER A 18 -10.04 6.27 2.88
C SER A 18 -9.72 6.54 1.41
N ALA A 19 -8.49 6.25 1.00
CA ALA A 19 -8.03 6.44 -0.37
C ALA A 19 -7.99 5.11 -1.13
N SER A 20 -8.40 5.14 -2.39
CA SER A 20 -8.34 4.00 -3.32
C SER A 20 -7.28 4.18 -4.42
N GLN A 21 -6.72 5.38 -4.57
CA GLN A 21 -5.70 5.71 -5.57
C GLN A 21 -4.66 6.66 -4.98
N GLU A 22 -3.47 6.64 -5.55
CA GLU A 22 -2.39 7.58 -5.22
C GLU A 22 -2.67 8.97 -5.81
N GLY A 23 -2.09 9.99 -5.18
CA GLY A 23 -2.15 11.37 -5.66
C GLY A 23 -2.72 12.36 -4.65
N LYS A 24 -2.84 13.60 -5.10
CA LYS A 24 -3.31 14.73 -4.28
C LYS A 24 -4.82 14.70 -4.17
N PHE A 25 -5.31 15.01 -2.97
CA PHE A 25 -6.73 15.22 -2.71
C PHE A 25 -6.96 16.56 -2.02
N GLU A 26 -8.09 17.18 -2.33
CA GLU A 26 -8.60 18.37 -1.67
C GLU A 26 -10.11 18.21 -1.50
N GLU A 27 -10.56 17.98 -0.27
CA GLU A 27 -11.95 17.72 0.06
C GLU A 27 -12.48 18.80 0.99
N THR A 28 -13.62 19.37 0.64
CA THR A 28 -14.21 20.49 1.38
C THR A 28 -15.56 20.10 1.96
N ILE A 29 -15.66 20.11 3.29
CA ILE A 29 -16.86 19.76 4.05
C ILE A 29 -17.49 21.03 4.60
N LYS A 30 -18.79 21.18 4.40
CA LYS A 30 -19.60 22.27 4.94
C LYS A 30 -20.37 21.78 6.16
N CYS A 31 -20.12 22.38 7.32
CA CYS A 31 -20.76 22.07 8.58
C CYS A 31 -21.81 23.14 8.91
N TRP A 32 -23.06 22.71 9.10
CA TRP A 32 -24.16 23.59 9.50
C TRP A 32 -24.31 23.54 11.03
N LEU A 33 -24.03 24.66 11.69
CA LEU A 33 -24.27 24.80 13.11
C LEU A 33 -25.63 25.42 13.36
N LYS A 34 -26.36 24.86 14.33
CA LYS A 34 -27.67 25.41 14.74
C LYS A 34 -27.49 26.86 15.20
N GLY A 35 -28.20 27.78 14.55
CA GLY A 35 -28.15 29.22 14.85
C GLY A 35 -27.15 29.99 14.00
N ASN A 36 -26.39 29.35 13.11
CA ASN A 36 -25.57 30.03 12.11
C ASN A 36 -26.33 30.15 10.78
N GLN A 37 -26.23 31.29 10.10
CA GLN A 37 -26.85 31.49 8.78
C GLN A 37 -26.01 30.86 7.66
N ASP A 38 -24.68 30.92 7.81
CA ASP A 38 -23.73 30.39 6.85
C ASP A 38 -23.03 29.13 7.39
N PRO A 39 -22.70 28.15 6.53
CA PRO A 39 -21.97 26.97 6.96
C PRO A 39 -20.50 27.29 7.24
N ILE A 40 -19.93 26.61 8.22
CA ILE A 40 -18.47 26.60 8.42
C ILE A 40 -17.86 25.64 7.42
N THR A 41 -16.78 26.07 6.77
CA THR A 41 -16.09 25.27 5.76
C THR A 41 -14.79 24.71 6.33
N ILE A 42 -14.61 23.40 6.19
CA ILE A 42 -13.39 22.68 6.58
C ILE A 42 -12.82 22.04 5.31
N THR A 43 -11.59 22.41 4.94
CA THR A 43 -10.91 21.86 3.77
C THR A 43 -9.76 20.96 4.21
N PHE A 44 -9.79 19.71 3.77
CA PHE A 44 -8.74 18.72 3.97
C PHE A 44 -7.92 18.63 2.70
N LYS A 45 -6.60 18.77 2.81
CA LYS A 45 -5.66 18.58 1.70
C LYS A 45 -4.63 17.53 2.10
N GLY A 46 -4.22 16.72 1.14
CA GLY A 46 -3.15 15.76 1.35
C GLY A 46 -2.73 15.10 0.06
N GLU A 47 -1.75 14.20 0.18
CA GLU A 47 -1.24 13.39 -0.91
C GLU A 47 -1.14 11.95 -0.43
N VAL A 48 -1.68 11.04 -1.24
CA VAL A 48 -1.67 9.60 -0.98
C VAL A 48 -0.52 9.00 -1.76
N THR A 49 0.44 8.42 -1.05
CA THR A 49 1.54 7.66 -1.66
C THR A 49 1.40 6.21 -1.23
N GLY A 50 1.33 5.30 -2.20
CA GLY A 50 1.34 3.88 -1.90
C GLY A 50 2.73 3.37 -1.57
N PRO A 51 2.87 2.06 -1.28
CA PRO A 51 4.17 1.49 -0.99
C PRO A 51 5.05 1.45 -2.25
N THR A 52 6.18 2.15 -2.21
CA THR A 52 7.26 2.05 -3.20
C THR A 52 8.17 0.86 -2.93
N PHE A 53 8.55 0.13 -3.98
CA PHE A 53 9.46 -1.00 -3.88
C PHE A 53 10.24 -1.23 -5.18
N PHE A 54 11.28 -2.04 -5.10
CA PHE A 54 12.01 -2.51 -6.27
C PHE A 54 12.61 -3.89 -6.05
N PHE A 55 12.89 -4.60 -7.15
CA PHE A 55 13.70 -5.82 -7.10
C PHE A 55 15.18 -5.45 -7.26
N GLU A 56 16.07 -6.01 -6.44
CA GLU A 56 17.52 -5.79 -6.58
C GLU A 56 18.05 -6.31 -7.93
N ARG A 57 17.38 -7.31 -8.50
CA ARG A 57 17.70 -7.88 -9.82
C ARG A 57 16.47 -7.86 -10.73
N LYS A 58 16.64 -7.35 -11.95
CA LYS A 58 15.56 -7.20 -12.95
C LYS A 58 15.29 -8.44 -13.80
N SER A 59 16.25 -9.36 -13.92
CA SER A 59 16.12 -10.61 -14.69
C SER A 59 16.82 -11.78 -14.00
N LEU A 60 16.36 -13.01 -14.22
CA LEU A 60 17.01 -14.22 -13.73
C LEU A 60 17.50 -15.06 -14.91
N GLU A 61 18.82 -15.09 -15.10
CA GLU A 61 19.47 -15.88 -16.15
C GLU A 61 19.77 -17.29 -15.64
N TRP A 62 19.04 -18.31 -16.08
CA TRP A 62 19.20 -19.68 -15.56
C TRP A 62 20.40 -20.43 -16.14
N GLY A 63 20.81 -20.09 -17.37
CA GLY A 63 21.88 -20.80 -18.08
C GLY A 63 21.47 -22.22 -18.45
N ASN A 64 22.44 -23.14 -18.48
CA ASN A 64 22.16 -24.56 -18.71
C ASN A 64 21.60 -25.20 -17.43
N VAL A 65 20.38 -25.69 -17.53
CA VAL A 65 19.66 -26.40 -16.46
C VAL A 65 19.35 -27.82 -16.92
N SER A 66 19.48 -28.78 -16.01
CA SER A 66 19.23 -30.19 -16.30
C SER A 66 17.75 -30.49 -16.34
N TYR A 67 17.29 -31.18 -17.39
CA TYR A 67 15.91 -31.64 -17.46
C TYR A 67 15.56 -32.57 -16.29
N GLY A 68 14.43 -32.32 -15.63
CA GLY A 68 13.91 -33.14 -14.53
C GLY A 68 14.54 -32.86 -13.16
N PHE A 69 15.41 -31.85 -13.03
CA PHE A 69 15.98 -31.42 -11.76
C PHE A 69 15.54 -30.02 -11.38
N LEU A 70 15.09 -29.87 -10.13
CA LEU A 70 14.72 -28.58 -9.56
C LEU A 70 15.94 -27.66 -9.52
N THR A 71 15.82 -26.49 -10.13
CA THR A 71 16.81 -25.42 -10.01
C THR A 71 16.19 -24.26 -9.25
N THR A 72 16.93 -23.69 -8.29
CA THR A 72 16.42 -22.62 -7.43
C THR A 72 17.30 -21.37 -7.52
N LYS A 73 16.66 -20.19 -7.57
CA LYS A 73 17.32 -18.88 -7.43
C LYS A 73 16.54 -17.99 -6.46
N ASN A 74 17.24 -17.09 -5.78
CA ASN A 74 16.61 -16.08 -4.95
C ASN A 74 16.60 -14.72 -5.65
N VAL A 75 15.54 -13.96 -5.39
CA VAL A 75 15.43 -12.55 -5.73
C VAL A 75 15.00 -11.76 -4.49
N SER A 76 15.60 -10.59 -4.31
CA SER A 76 15.28 -9.67 -3.23
C SER A 76 14.27 -8.63 -3.68
N ILE A 77 13.29 -8.34 -2.84
CA ILE A 77 12.32 -7.25 -2.98
C ILE A 77 12.59 -6.27 -1.85
N VAL A 78 12.95 -5.03 -2.18
CA VAL A 78 13.23 -3.98 -1.20
C VAL A 78 12.00 -3.10 -1.07
N ASN A 79 11.45 -2.97 0.14
CA ASN A 79 10.41 -2.00 0.44
C ASN A 79 11.06 -0.65 0.77
N SER A 80 11.04 0.28 -0.18
CA SER A 80 11.58 1.63 0.01
C SER A 80 10.57 2.61 0.59
N SER A 81 9.36 2.16 0.97
CA SER A 81 8.34 3.01 1.59
C SER A 81 8.43 3.03 3.11
N GLU A 82 7.80 4.03 3.71
CA GLU A 82 7.67 4.20 5.16
C GLU A 82 6.51 3.37 5.76
N ILE A 83 5.77 2.64 4.91
CA ILE A 83 4.65 1.80 5.32
C ILE A 83 4.90 0.32 4.97
N PRO A 84 4.25 -0.64 5.67
CA PRO A 84 4.36 -2.03 5.28
C PRO A 84 3.80 -2.28 3.87
N MET A 85 4.56 -2.99 3.05
CA MET A 85 4.13 -3.39 1.71
C MET A 85 3.64 -4.84 1.72
N ARG A 86 2.47 -5.10 1.16
CA ARG A 86 2.01 -6.48 0.86
C ARG A 86 2.26 -6.80 -0.61
N PHE A 87 2.72 -8.01 -0.90
CA PHE A 87 2.95 -8.47 -2.27
C PHE A 87 2.19 -9.75 -2.59
N SER A 88 1.92 -9.94 -3.87
CA SER A 88 1.39 -11.16 -4.47
C SER A 88 2.03 -11.35 -5.84
N LEU A 89 2.79 -12.43 -6.00
CA LEU A 89 3.59 -12.73 -7.18
C LEU A 89 2.97 -13.87 -7.97
N ARG A 90 2.93 -13.69 -9.30
CA ARG A 90 2.47 -14.69 -10.26
C ARG A 90 3.34 -14.66 -11.50
N VAL A 91 3.42 -15.79 -12.19
CA VAL A 91 4.06 -15.91 -13.50
C VAL A 91 2.94 -15.91 -14.54
N PRO A 92 2.81 -14.86 -15.39
CA PRO A 92 1.66 -14.71 -16.28
C PRO A 92 1.47 -15.85 -17.29
N GLU A 93 2.55 -16.49 -17.72
CA GLU A 93 2.53 -17.52 -18.77
C GLU A 93 2.12 -18.91 -18.27
N ASP A 94 2.29 -19.18 -16.97
CA ASP A 94 1.89 -20.44 -16.32
C ASP A 94 0.37 -20.68 -16.34
N GLU A 95 -0.44 -19.65 -16.63
CA GLU A 95 -1.90 -19.79 -16.77
C GLU A 95 -2.29 -20.52 -18.08
N LYS A 96 -1.36 -20.64 -19.05
CA LYS A 96 -1.62 -21.22 -20.38
C LYS A 96 -1.15 -22.66 -20.54
N TYR A 97 -0.21 -23.12 -19.70
CA TYR A 97 0.40 -24.44 -19.83
C TYR A 97 -0.11 -25.40 -18.74
N MET A 98 -0.18 -26.70 -19.07
CA MET A 98 -0.65 -27.74 -18.14
C MET A 98 0.30 -27.99 -16.96
N GLN A 99 1.54 -27.51 -17.06
CA GLN A 99 2.56 -27.61 -16.02
C GLN A 99 3.14 -26.21 -15.80
N ARG A 100 3.21 -25.78 -14.54
CA ARG A 100 3.86 -24.53 -14.16
C ARG A 100 5.37 -24.74 -14.24
N GLU A 101 6.04 -23.91 -15.01
CA GLU A 101 7.51 -23.98 -15.17
C GLU A 101 8.23 -23.22 -14.05
N PHE A 102 7.55 -22.27 -13.39
CA PHE A 102 8.15 -21.48 -12.34
C PHE A 102 7.27 -21.41 -11.08
N LYS A 103 7.90 -21.43 -9.91
CA LYS A 103 7.21 -21.28 -8.63
C LYS A 103 7.90 -20.26 -7.75
N MET A 104 7.15 -19.24 -7.33
CA MET A 104 7.61 -18.24 -6.37
C MET A 104 7.23 -18.64 -4.94
N VAL A 105 8.21 -18.60 -4.02
CA VAL A 105 8.05 -19.00 -2.62
C VAL A 105 8.68 -17.94 -1.70
N PRO A 106 7.90 -17.29 -0.81
CA PRO A 106 6.44 -17.35 -0.76
C PRO A 106 5.81 -16.59 -1.94
N PRO A 107 4.62 -16.99 -2.43
CA PRO A 107 3.93 -16.27 -3.50
C PRO A 107 3.28 -14.97 -3.01
N THR A 108 3.02 -14.86 -1.71
CA THR A 108 2.46 -13.67 -1.07
C THR A 108 3.20 -13.38 0.23
N GLY A 109 3.18 -12.13 0.67
CA GLY A 109 3.83 -11.77 1.92
C GLY A 109 3.69 -10.29 2.25
N GLN A 110 4.32 -9.89 3.35
CA GLN A 110 4.43 -8.51 3.78
C GLN A 110 5.89 -8.19 4.10
N ILE A 111 6.36 -7.04 3.66
CA ILE A 111 7.71 -6.51 3.91
C ILE A 111 7.55 -5.22 4.70
N LEU A 112 8.27 -5.09 5.82
CA LEU A 112 8.20 -3.92 6.69
C LEU A 112 8.89 -2.71 6.03
N PRO A 113 8.65 -1.49 6.53
CA PRO A 113 9.32 -0.30 6.02
C PRO A 113 10.84 -0.44 6.02
N SER A 114 11.50 -0.05 4.93
CA SER A 114 12.96 -0.12 4.77
C SER A 114 13.58 -1.52 4.89
N ASP A 115 12.78 -2.57 4.77
CA ASP A 115 13.21 -3.96 4.88
C ASP A 115 13.27 -4.66 3.51
N THR A 116 13.96 -5.82 3.46
CA THR A 116 14.14 -6.62 2.25
C THR A 116 13.54 -8.01 2.43
N GLY A 117 12.57 -8.35 1.58
CA GLY A 117 12.01 -9.70 1.49
C GLY A 117 12.77 -10.54 0.47
N ILE A 118 12.96 -11.83 0.77
CA ILE A 118 13.54 -12.80 -0.15
C ILE A 118 12.42 -13.66 -0.74
N VAL A 119 12.41 -13.75 -2.07
CA VAL A 119 11.54 -14.67 -2.81
C VAL A 119 12.40 -15.68 -3.53
N ARG A 120 12.13 -16.94 -3.26
CA ARG A 120 12.71 -18.08 -3.96
C ARG A 120 11.93 -18.35 -5.22
N VAL A 121 12.62 -18.44 -6.35
CA VAL A 121 12.09 -18.86 -7.64
C VAL A 121 12.63 -20.25 -7.89
N ASP A 122 11.73 -21.20 -8.02
CA ASP A 122 12.00 -22.59 -8.37
C ASP A 122 11.63 -22.78 -9.86
N PHE A 123 12.55 -23.35 -10.64
CA PHE A 123 12.38 -23.80 -12.03
C PHE A 123 12.49 -25.32 -12.08
#